data_AF-V7DDD5-F1
#
_entry.id   AF-V7DDD5-F1
#
_cell.length_a   1.000
_cell.length_b   1.000
_cell.length_c   1.000
_cell.angle_alpha   90.00
_cell.angle_beta   90.00
_cell.angle_gamma   90.00
#
_symmetry.space_group_name_H-M   'P 1'
#
loop_
_entity.id
_entity.type
_entity.pdbx_description
1 polymer ?
#
loop_
_entity_poly.entity_id
_entity_poly.type
_entity_poly.pdbx_seq_one_letter_code
_entity_poly.pdbx_strand_id
1 'polypeptide(L)'
;MPRLLVLLLTLLPLATLAEPAHLRVQGSNTIGAALLPALVQGQLRAQQATAIEQYPGKLANETVITARDKHGQPLRIDIAAHGSSTGFVALGHGEADLAAASRPINDNEASQLQALGDLRAAAAEQVIGLDGVAVIVHPDNPLPQLTTGQLAQIFAGQIQRWEQLGVAGGAIHLYARDDRSGTFETFKALVLEPQQSELSPKAQRFESSDELAARVGADRQAIGFSSLAAVHGAKVL
;
A
#
# COMPACT_ATOMS: atom_id res chain seq x y z
N MET A 1 14.37 74.84 -8.66
CA MET A 1 13.91 74.10 -9.86
C MET A 1 14.25 72.62 -9.69
N PRO A 2 13.40 71.70 -10.18
CA PRO A 2 12.99 70.49 -9.46
C PRO A 2 13.70 69.20 -9.91
N ARG A 3 13.63 68.20 -9.03
CA ARG A 3 13.41 66.76 -9.29
C ARG A 3 14.34 66.03 -10.28
N LEU A 4 15.13 65.09 -9.76
CA LEU A 4 15.44 63.82 -10.44
C LEU A 4 15.38 62.70 -9.39
N LEU A 5 14.20 62.12 -9.16
CA LEU A 5 13.82 60.77 -9.64
C LEU A 5 14.64 59.69 -8.91
N VAL A 6 14.30 59.31 -7.67
CA VAL A 6 13.21 58.42 -7.25
C VAL A 6 13.07 57.18 -8.14
N LEU A 7 13.31 56.02 -7.51
CA LEU A 7 12.91 54.65 -7.89
C LEU A 7 13.48 54.08 -9.20
N LEU A 8 14.54 53.28 -9.07
CA LEU A 8 14.87 52.20 -10.01
C LEU A 8 14.82 50.85 -9.28
N LEU A 9 13.68 50.52 -8.68
CA LEU A 9 13.51 49.28 -7.89
C LEU A 9 12.14 48.59 -8.10
N THR A 10 11.42 48.92 -9.16
CA THR A 10 10.12 48.31 -9.47
C THR A 10 10.14 47.78 -10.90
N LEU A 11 10.66 46.58 -11.10
CA LEU A 11 10.38 45.69 -12.24
C LEU A 11 11.15 44.35 -12.12
N LEU A 12 11.35 43.81 -10.90
CA LEU A 12 11.39 42.35 -10.82
C LEU A 12 9.95 41.91 -11.01
N PRO A 13 9.59 41.19 -12.09
CA PRO A 13 8.37 40.43 -12.04
C PRO A 13 8.54 39.51 -10.84
N LEU A 14 7.71 39.66 -9.81
CA LEU A 14 7.41 38.55 -8.95
C LEU A 14 6.83 37.50 -9.91
N ALA A 15 7.70 36.62 -10.40
CA ALA A 15 7.26 35.36 -10.96
C ALA A 15 6.62 34.65 -9.78
N THR A 16 5.32 34.90 -9.59
CA THR A 16 4.47 34.05 -8.78
C THR A 16 4.54 32.69 -9.46
N LEU A 17 5.45 31.84 -9.01
CA LEU A 17 5.46 30.44 -9.38
C LEU A 17 4.07 29.94 -8.96
N ALA A 18 3.23 29.61 -9.95
CA ALA A 18 1.97 28.97 -9.66
C ALA A 18 2.26 27.73 -8.82
N GLU A 19 1.57 27.59 -7.69
CA GLU A 19 1.61 26.37 -6.90
C GLU A 19 1.30 25.19 -7.84
N PRO A 20 2.07 24.09 -7.78
CA PRO A 20 1.83 22.96 -8.63
C PRO A 20 0.40 22.45 -8.45
N ALA A 21 -0.21 21.98 -9.53
CA ALA A 21 -1.39 21.15 -9.37
C ALA A 21 -0.97 19.92 -8.55
N HIS A 22 -1.61 19.75 -7.40
CA HIS A 22 -1.20 18.78 -6.39
C HIS A 22 -2.25 17.69 -6.28
N LEU A 23 -1.83 16.45 -6.53
CA LEU A 23 -2.61 15.25 -6.31
C LEU A 23 -2.03 14.46 -5.13
N ARG A 24 -2.86 14.05 -4.18
CA ARG A 24 -2.47 13.28 -3.01
C ARG A 24 -3.20 11.94 -3.04
N VAL A 25 -2.45 10.86 -3.05
CA VAL A 25 -2.99 9.50 -3.00
C VAL A 25 -2.47 8.81 -1.76
N GLN A 26 -3.36 8.24 -0.96
CA GLN A 26 -2.97 7.49 0.23
C GLN A 26 -3.61 6.11 0.26
N GLY A 27 -2.93 5.13 0.85
CA GLY A 27 -3.55 3.87 1.25
C GLY A 27 -2.69 2.63 1.01
N SER A 28 -3.22 1.67 0.26
CA SER A 28 -2.70 0.31 0.07
C SER A 28 -1.22 0.24 -0.31
N ASN A 29 -0.41 -0.53 0.43
CA ASN A 29 0.95 -0.90 0.05
C ASN A 29 1.01 -1.65 -1.29
N THR A 30 0.07 -2.57 -1.52
CA THR A 30 0.00 -3.38 -2.75
C THR A 30 -0.06 -2.50 -4.01
N ILE A 31 -0.71 -1.35 -3.91
CA ILE A 31 -0.87 -0.41 -5.02
C ILE A 31 0.21 0.68 -4.97
N GLY A 32 0.38 1.31 -3.80
CA GLY A 32 1.18 2.52 -3.62
C GLY A 32 2.70 2.31 -3.66
N ALA A 33 3.19 1.11 -3.37
CA ALA A 33 4.64 0.88 -3.29
C ALA A 33 5.33 0.88 -4.66
N ALA A 34 4.66 0.36 -5.71
CA ALA A 34 5.27 0.21 -7.03
C ALA A 34 4.30 0.48 -8.19
N LEU A 35 3.11 -0.13 -8.15
CA LEU A 35 2.14 -0.06 -9.26
C LEU A 35 1.69 1.38 -9.52
N LEU A 36 1.24 2.09 -8.49
CA LEU A 36 0.71 3.44 -8.64
C LEU A 36 1.79 4.44 -9.08
N PRO A 37 3.01 4.49 -8.50
CA PRO A 37 4.09 5.30 -9.06
C PRO A 37 4.33 5.03 -10.56
N ALA A 38 4.33 3.76 -10.97
CA ALA A 38 4.50 3.38 -12.37
C ALA A 38 3.35 3.85 -13.26
N LEU A 39 2.09 3.70 -12.81
CA LEU A 39 0.90 4.18 -13.50
C LEU A 39 0.91 5.71 -13.65
N VAL A 40 1.25 6.44 -12.58
CA VAL A 40 1.35 7.91 -12.61
C VAL A 40 2.40 8.34 -13.63
N GLN A 41 3.59 7.76 -13.61
CA GLN A 41 4.62 8.09 -14.61
C GLN A 41 4.17 7.74 -16.04
N GLY A 42 3.54 6.59 -16.23
CA GLY A 42 2.99 6.17 -17.53
C GLY A 42 1.95 7.16 -18.06
N GLN A 43 1.02 7.58 -17.20
CA GLN A 43 -0.02 8.55 -17.53
C GLN A 43 0.57 9.92 -17.85
N LEU A 44 1.53 10.41 -17.06
CA LEU A 44 2.22 11.67 -17.31
C LEU A 44 2.92 11.66 -18.68
N ARG A 45 3.61 10.56 -19.03
CA ARG A 45 4.22 10.40 -20.36
C ARG A 45 3.16 10.41 -21.47
N ALA A 46 2.05 9.70 -21.29
CA ALA A 46 0.95 9.67 -22.25
C ALA A 46 0.32 11.06 -22.47
N GLN A 47 0.32 11.91 -21.44
CA GLN A 47 -0.14 13.30 -21.49
C GLN A 47 0.93 14.29 -21.99
N GLN A 48 2.07 13.78 -22.49
CA GLN A 48 3.19 14.59 -22.98
C GLN A 48 3.81 15.50 -21.90
N ALA A 49 3.71 15.09 -20.63
CA ALA A 49 4.42 15.76 -19.55
C ALA A 49 5.94 15.58 -19.69
N THR A 50 6.67 16.57 -19.21
CA THR A 50 8.14 16.63 -19.25
C THR A 50 8.69 16.74 -17.83
N ALA A 51 10.01 16.60 -17.66
CA ALA A 51 10.69 16.69 -16.37
C ALA A 51 10.06 15.80 -15.28
N ILE A 52 9.70 14.55 -15.64
CA ILE A 52 9.12 13.58 -14.71
C ILE A 52 10.22 13.02 -13.83
N GLU A 53 10.16 13.32 -12.54
CA GLU A 53 11.15 12.90 -11.55
C GLU A 53 10.44 12.25 -10.36
N GLN A 54 11.03 11.19 -9.80
CA GLN A 54 10.51 10.48 -8.64
C GLN A 54 11.52 10.57 -7.49
N TYR A 55 11.01 10.84 -6.29
CA TYR A 55 11.78 10.94 -5.06
C TYR A 55 11.11 10.14 -3.94
N PRO A 56 11.88 9.64 -2.94
CA PRO A 56 11.29 9.15 -1.71
C PRO A 56 10.54 10.29 -0.99
N GLY A 57 9.45 9.95 -0.32
CA GLY A 57 8.72 10.86 0.56
C GLY A 57 9.40 11.07 1.91
N LYS A 58 8.66 11.62 2.88
CA LYS A 58 9.20 11.94 4.22
C LYS A 58 9.28 10.69 5.09
N LEU A 59 8.30 9.79 4.93
CA LEU A 59 8.22 8.53 5.66
C LEU A 59 8.56 7.35 4.75
N ALA A 60 8.83 6.19 5.35
CA ALA A 60 8.95 4.94 4.61
C ALA A 60 7.64 4.67 3.86
N ASN A 61 7.72 4.01 2.69
CA ASN A 61 6.58 3.73 1.82
C ASN A 61 5.90 4.96 1.20
N GLU A 62 6.54 6.14 1.26
CA GLU A 62 6.06 7.33 0.56
C GLU A 62 6.89 7.62 -0.69
N THR A 63 6.24 8.14 -1.72
CA THR A 63 6.84 8.55 -2.98
C THR A 63 6.28 9.90 -3.41
N VAL A 64 7.16 10.76 -3.92
CA VAL A 64 6.78 12.04 -4.54
C VAL A 64 7.16 11.98 -6.01
N ILE A 65 6.23 12.34 -6.89
CA ILE A 65 6.48 12.50 -8.31
C ILE A 65 6.24 13.96 -8.69
N THR A 66 7.21 14.58 -9.34
CA THR A 66 7.07 15.92 -9.91
C THR A 66 7.16 15.85 -11.43
N ALA A 67 6.43 16.74 -12.11
CA ALA A 67 6.48 16.86 -13.56
C ALA A 67 6.11 18.28 -14.01
N ARG A 68 6.23 18.54 -15.31
CA ARG A 68 5.59 19.68 -15.99
C ARG A 68 4.61 19.17 -17.02
N ASP A 69 3.38 19.68 -17.02
CA ASP A 69 2.39 19.31 -18.03
C ASP A 69 2.80 19.77 -19.45
N LYS A 70 1.97 19.48 -20.45
CA LYS A 70 2.21 19.88 -21.85
C LYS A 70 2.28 21.40 -22.08
N HIS A 71 1.82 22.20 -21.11
CA HIS A 71 1.87 23.67 -21.11
C HIS A 71 3.00 24.22 -20.24
N GLY A 72 3.83 23.35 -19.65
CA GLY A 72 4.93 23.73 -18.77
C GLY A 72 4.52 24.02 -17.32
N GLN A 73 3.26 23.80 -16.96
CA GLN A 73 2.77 24.02 -15.59
C GLN A 73 3.26 22.91 -14.64
N PRO A 74 3.70 23.26 -13.43
CA PRO A 74 4.24 22.28 -12.50
C PRO A 74 3.13 21.37 -11.94
N LEU A 75 3.46 20.09 -11.82
CA LEU A 75 2.62 19.03 -11.25
C LEU A 75 3.36 18.38 -10.09
N ARG A 76 2.62 18.04 -9.03
CA ARG A 76 3.12 17.28 -7.87
C ARG A 76 2.13 16.19 -7.52
N ILE A 77 2.63 14.96 -7.37
CA ILE A 77 1.84 13.82 -6.93
C ILE A 77 2.52 13.22 -5.70
N ASP A 78 1.83 13.25 -4.57
CA ASP A 78 2.29 12.61 -3.34
C ASP A 78 1.55 11.28 -3.17
N ILE A 79 2.31 10.20 -2.93
CA ILE A 79 1.79 8.84 -2.74
C ILE A 79 2.26 8.35 -1.38
N ALA A 80 1.32 8.07 -0.47
CA ALA A 80 1.64 7.50 0.85
C ALA A 80 1.01 6.11 1.01
N ALA A 81 1.85 5.07 1.07
CA ALA A 81 1.40 3.69 1.07
C ALA A 81 1.47 3.08 2.48
N HIS A 82 0.47 3.35 3.33
CA HIS A 82 0.43 2.94 4.74
C HIS A 82 -0.70 1.95 5.11
N GLY A 83 -1.39 1.40 4.11
CA GLY A 83 -2.48 0.44 4.29
C GLY A 83 -3.82 0.96 3.76
N SER A 84 -4.73 0.06 3.35
CA SER A 84 -5.99 0.48 2.70
C SER A 84 -6.84 1.35 3.64
N SER A 85 -6.90 1.00 4.93
CA SER A 85 -7.67 1.75 5.92
C SER A 85 -7.16 3.18 6.10
N THR A 86 -5.85 3.44 5.93
CA THR A 86 -5.30 4.80 6.06
C THR A 86 -5.74 5.69 4.90
N GLY A 87 -5.94 5.13 3.70
CA GLY A 87 -6.45 5.86 2.54
C GLY A 87 -7.86 6.39 2.78
N PHE A 88 -8.75 5.57 3.33
CA PHE A 88 -10.12 5.98 3.66
C PHE A 88 -10.16 7.04 4.77
N VAL A 89 -9.35 6.89 5.82
CA VAL A 89 -9.23 7.92 6.86
C VAL A 89 -8.73 9.24 6.28
N ALA A 90 -7.68 9.20 5.43
CA ALA A 90 -7.14 10.40 4.80
C ALA A 90 -8.13 11.09 3.86
N LEU A 91 -8.96 10.32 3.12
CA LEU A 91 -10.05 10.88 2.32
C LEU A 91 -11.05 11.64 3.21
N GLY A 92 -11.47 11.04 4.33
CA GLY A 92 -12.42 11.67 5.25
C GLY A 92 -11.92 12.97 5.87
N HIS A 93 -10.60 13.08 6.07
CA HIS A 93 -9.95 14.29 6.61
C HIS A 93 -9.57 15.31 5.53
N GLY A 94 -9.79 15.02 4.24
CA GLY A 94 -9.34 15.88 3.14
C GLY A 94 -7.82 15.92 2.96
N GLU A 95 -7.11 14.94 3.52
CA GLU A 95 -5.65 14.75 3.43
C GLU A 95 -5.23 13.96 2.19
N ALA A 96 -6.18 13.27 1.57
CA ALA A 96 -6.03 12.60 0.28
C ALA A 96 -7.11 13.06 -0.69
N ASP A 97 -6.79 13.04 -1.97
CA ASP A 97 -7.74 13.26 -3.06
C ASP A 97 -8.23 11.91 -3.63
N LEU A 98 -7.40 10.86 -3.52
CA LEU A 98 -7.73 9.48 -3.87
C LEU A 98 -7.27 8.50 -2.77
N ALA A 99 -8.10 7.51 -2.46
CA ALA A 99 -7.67 6.36 -1.67
C ALA A 99 -7.28 5.20 -2.61
N ALA A 100 -6.08 4.67 -2.42
CA ALA A 100 -5.70 3.39 -2.99
C ALA A 100 -6.11 2.27 -2.00
N ALA A 101 -6.85 1.26 -2.44
CA ALA A 101 -7.28 0.18 -1.56
C ALA A 101 -7.09 -1.19 -2.24
N SER A 102 -6.61 -2.19 -1.50
CA SER A 102 -6.49 -3.59 -1.96
C SER A 102 -7.72 -4.43 -1.63
N ARG A 103 -8.78 -3.80 -1.13
CA ARG A 103 -10.10 -4.35 -0.87
C ARG A 103 -11.15 -3.24 -1.06
N PRO A 104 -12.41 -3.60 -1.31
CA PRO A 104 -13.49 -2.62 -1.24
C PRO A 104 -13.56 -1.93 0.13
N ILE A 105 -14.17 -0.74 0.15
CA ILE A 105 -14.48 -0.04 1.39
C ILE A 105 -15.43 -0.89 2.26
N ASN A 106 -15.08 -1.07 3.53
CA ASN A 106 -15.91 -1.84 4.45
C ASN A 106 -17.12 -1.02 4.96
N ASP A 107 -18.07 -1.67 5.64
CA ASP A 107 -19.32 -1.00 6.05
C ASP A 107 -19.09 0.14 7.05
N ASN A 108 -18.14 -0.01 7.97
CA ASN A 108 -17.81 1.02 8.94
C ASN A 108 -17.19 2.25 8.26
N GLU A 109 -16.23 2.04 7.36
CA GLU A 109 -15.60 3.10 6.57
C GLU A 109 -16.63 3.81 5.68
N ALA A 110 -17.51 3.06 4.99
CA ALA A 110 -18.55 3.63 4.14
C ALA A 110 -19.53 4.48 4.95
N SER A 111 -19.90 4.03 6.15
CA SER A 111 -20.75 4.80 7.06
C SER A 111 -20.08 6.11 7.50
N GLN A 112 -18.78 6.07 7.82
CA GLN A 112 -18.02 7.26 8.21
C GLN A 112 -17.84 8.26 7.06
N LEU A 113 -17.72 7.76 5.82
CA LEU A 113 -17.47 8.57 4.63
C LEU A 113 -18.72 8.90 3.82
N GLN A 114 -19.92 8.61 4.32
CA GLN A 114 -21.19 8.84 3.63
C GLN A 114 -21.37 10.28 3.11
N ALA A 115 -20.76 11.26 3.76
CA ALA A 115 -20.79 12.67 3.34
C ALA A 115 -20.06 12.93 2.01
N LEU A 116 -19.15 12.03 1.61
CA LEU A 116 -18.45 12.06 0.33
C LEU A 116 -19.25 11.34 -0.79
N GLY A 117 -20.42 10.79 -0.45
CA GLY A 117 -21.28 10.04 -1.37
C GLY A 117 -21.11 8.52 -1.25
N ASP A 118 -21.63 7.79 -2.23
CA ASP A 118 -21.52 6.34 -2.30
C ASP A 118 -20.16 5.92 -2.87
N LEU A 119 -19.22 5.61 -1.98
CA LEU A 119 -17.87 5.16 -2.35
C LEU A 119 -17.81 3.74 -2.92
N ARG A 120 -18.93 3.02 -2.99
CA ARG A 120 -19.06 1.71 -3.67
C ARG A 120 -19.66 1.85 -5.06
N ALA A 121 -20.14 3.03 -5.43
CA ALA A 121 -20.66 3.27 -6.75
C ALA A 121 -19.55 3.14 -7.80
N ALA A 122 -19.88 2.64 -8.98
CA ALA A 122 -18.94 2.49 -10.10
C ALA A 122 -18.30 3.81 -10.56
N ALA A 123 -18.82 4.97 -10.13
CA ALA A 123 -18.22 6.28 -10.39
C ALA A 123 -17.12 6.64 -9.35
N ALA A 124 -17.15 6.03 -8.17
CA ALA A 124 -16.22 6.30 -7.06
C ALA A 124 -15.16 5.19 -6.91
N GLU A 125 -15.49 3.94 -7.23
CA GLU A 125 -14.57 2.81 -7.15
C GLU A 125 -14.12 2.36 -8.55
N GLN A 126 -12.81 2.47 -8.82
CA GLN A 126 -12.20 2.02 -10.08
C GLN A 126 -11.25 0.84 -9.82
N VAL A 127 -11.60 -0.33 -10.34
CA VAL A 127 -10.74 -1.51 -10.25
C VAL A 127 -9.63 -1.42 -11.30
N ILE A 128 -8.39 -1.25 -10.84
CA ILE A 128 -7.20 -1.14 -11.70
C ILE A 128 -6.43 -2.44 -11.88
N GLY A 129 -6.78 -3.49 -11.13
CA GLY A 129 -6.13 -4.80 -11.18
C GLY A 129 -6.71 -5.77 -10.17
N LEU A 130 -6.40 -7.06 -10.37
CA LEU A 130 -6.67 -8.13 -9.41
C LEU A 130 -5.34 -8.67 -8.90
N ASP A 131 -5.26 -8.88 -7.59
CA ASP A 131 -4.08 -9.40 -6.92
C ASP A 131 -4.44 -10.60 -6.04
N GLY A 132 -3.49 -11.50 -5.83
CA GLY A 132 -3.64 -12.66 -4.95
C GLY A 132 -3.08 -12.38 -3.57
N VAL A 133 -3.68 -12.98 -2.55
CA VAL A 133 -3.03 -13.13 -1.23
C VAL A 133 -2.26 -14.45 -1.26
N ALA A 134 -0.94 -14.37 -1.18
CA ALA A 134 -0.06 -15.52 -1.20
C ALA A 134 0.39 -15.86 0.22
N VAL A 135 0.28 -17.14 0.59
CA VAL A 135 0.97 -17.66 1.76
C VAL A 135 2.39 -17.99 1.34
N ILE A 136 3.35 -17.53 2.13
CA ILE A 136 4.76 -17.65 1.85
C ILE A 136 5.50 -18.29 3.02
N VAL A 137 6.52 -19.06 2.67
CA VAL A 137 7.47 -19.71 3.58
C VAL A 137 8.89 -19.54 3.06
N HIS A 138 9.88 -19.84 3.90
CA HIS A 138 11.27 -19.91 3.47
C HIS A 138 11.43 -20.88 2.27
N PRO A 139 12.30 -20.59 1.27
CA PRO A 139 12.51 -21.43 0.09
C PRO A 139 12.79 -22.91 0.39
N ASP A 140 13.58 -23.19 1.43
CA ASP A 140 13.93 -24.54 1.87
C ASP A 140 12.78 -25.30 2.59
N ASN A 141 11.62 -24.68 2.81
CA ASN A 141 10.50 -25.38 3.44
C ASN A 141 10.00 -26.52 2.52
N PRO A 142 9.97 -27.78 2.99
CA PRO A 142 9.71 -28.94 2.13
C PRO A 142 8.24 -29.11 1.76
N LEU A 143 7.29 -28.46 2.44
CA LEU A 143 5.87 -28.61 2.15
C LEU A 143 5.53 -28.05 0.77
N PRO A 144 4.80 -28.78 -0.09
CA PRO A 144 4.42 -28.28 -1.41
C PRO A 144 3.20 -27.36 -1.37
N GLN A 145 2.29 -27.58 -0.41
CA GLN A 145 1.04 -26.83 -0.25
C GLN A 145 0.49 -27.02 1.16
N LEU A 146 -0.46 -26.16 1.55
CA LEU A 146 -1.27 -26.30 2.77
C LEU A 146 -2.74 -26.03 2.45
N THR A 147 -3.63 -26.74 3.14
CA THR A 147 -5.07 -26.45 3.07
C THR A 147 -5.42 -25.18 3.84
N THR A 148 -6.50 -24.49 3.47
CA THR A 148 -7.00 -23.31 4.22
C THR A 148 -7.31 -23.62 5.68
N GLY A 149 -7.80 -24.83 5.99
CA GLY A 149 -8.01 -25.26 7.37
C GLY A 149 -6.69 -25.35 8.15
N GLN A 150 -5.63 -25.92 7.57
CA GLN A 150 -4.31 -25.95 8.20
C GLN A 150 -3.73 -24.56 8.38
N LEU A 151 -3.88 -23.67 7.37
CA LEU A 151 -3.46 -22.28 7.48
C LEU A 151 -4.17 -21.59 8.64
N ALA A 152 -5.48 -21.75 8.78
CA ALA A 152 -6.22 -21.19 9.90
C ALA A 152 -5.70 -21.70 11.25
N GLN A 153 -5.48 -23.01 11.39
CA GLN A 153 -4.94 -23.60 12.62
C GLN A 153 -3.52 -23.08 12.94
N ILE A 154 -2.66 -22.89 11.93
CA ILE A 154 -1.32 -22.34 12.09
C ILE A 154 -1.40 -20.88 12.55
N PHE A 155 -2.13 -20.04 11.82
CA PHE A 155 -2.23 -18.61 12.12
C PHE A 155 -3.03 -18.31 13.39
N ALA A 156 -3.91 -19.22 13.83
CA ALA A 156 -4.56 -19.17 15.15
C ALA A 156 -3.65 -19.67 16.30
N GLY A 157 -2.47 -20.21 15.99
CA GLY A 157 -1.53 -20.73 16.99
C GLY A 157 -1.95 -22.09 17.57
N GLN A 158 -2.83 -22.84 16.90
CA GLN A 158 -3.20 -24.20 17.29
C GLN A 158 -2.15 -25.22 16.78
N ILE A 159 -1.64 -24.99 15.58
CA ILE A 159 -0.43 -25.65 15.06
C ILE A 159 0.74 -24.69 15.29
N GLN A 160 1.67 -25.07 16.16
CA GLN A 160 2.80 -24.24 16.56
C GLN A 160 4.14 -24.80 16.11
N ARG A 161 4.15 -26.01 15.54
CA ARG A 161 5.36 -26.72 15.15
C ARG A 161 5.20 -27.39 13.80
N TRP A 162 6.24 -27.33 12.99
CA TRP A 162 6.29 -27.94 11.66
C TRP A 162 6.10 -29.46 11.70
N GLU A 163 6.53 -30.12 12.79
CA GLU A 163 6.35 -31.57 12.95
C GLU A 163 4.87 -32.00 12.99
N GLN A 164 3.96 -31.12 13.41
CA GLN A 164 2.52 -31.38 13.40
C GLN A 164 1.94 -31.44 11.98
N LEU A 165 2.70 -30.97 10.98
CA LEU A 165 2.37 -31.01 9.56
C LEU A 165 3.17 -32.09 8.81
N GLY A 166 3.89 -32.96 9.54
CA GLY A 166 4.63 -34.09 8.98
C GLY A 166 6.02 -33.75 8.44
N VAL A 167 6.57 -32.57 8.74
CA VAL A 167 7.91 -32.17 8.31
C VAL A 167 8.77 -31.71 9.48
N ALA A 168 10.07 -31.96 9.43
CA ALA A 168 11.00 -31.44 10.44
C ALA A 168 11.16 -29.93 10.25
N GLY A 169 11.15 -29.16 11.34
CA GLY A 169 11.35 -27.71 11.22
C GLY A 169 11.30 -26.91 12.51
N GLY A 170 10.92 -27.50 13.64
CA GLY A 170 10.86 -26.79 14.90
C GLY A 170 9.60 -25.96 15.08
N ALA A 171 9.72 -24.88 15.86
CA ALA A 171 8.62 -23.96 16.13
C ALA A 171 8.29 -23.13 14.87
N ILE A 172 7.02 -22.77 14.70
CA ILE A 172 6.57 -21.92 13.59
C ILE A 172 6.62 -20.46 14.05
N HIS A 173 7.26 -19.60 13.25
CA HIS A 173 7.22 -18.16 13.42
C HIS A 173 6.15 -17.56 12.51
N LEU A 174 5.17 -16.85 13.09
CA LEU A 174 4.03 -16.30 12.36
C LEU A 174 4.28 -14.84 12.00
N TYR A 175 4.33 -14.52 10.70
CA TYR A 175 4.46 -13.15 10.21
C TYR A 175 3.18 -12.70 9.51
N ALA A 176 2.65 -11.55 9.88
CA ALA A 176 1.37 -11.07 9.37
C ALA A 176 1.40 -9.56 9.09
N ARG A 177 0.65 -9.11 8.10
CA ARG A 177 0.46 -7.68 7.82
C ARG A 177 -0.36 -7.01 8.94
N ASP A 178 -0.07 -5.76 9.27
CA ASP A 178 -0.72 -5.02 10.35
C ASP A 178 -2.23 -4.74 10.16
N ASP A 179 -2.87 -4.12 11.16
CA ASP A 179 -4.33 -3.87 11.18
C ASP A 179 -4.80 -2.82 10.17
N ARG A 180 -3.87 -2.10 9.53
CA ARG A 180 -4.19 -1.13 8.46
C ARG A 180 -4.21 -1.81 7.08
N SER A 181 -3.79 -3.07 7.00
CA SER A 181 -3.59 -3.80 5.76
C SER A 181 -4.88 -4.37 5.19
N GLY A 182 -5.20 -4.00 3.95
CA GLY A 182 -6.26 -4.67 3.19
C GLY A 182 -5.92 -6.14 2.88
N THR A 183 -4.64 -6.49 2.74
CA THR A 183 -4.20 -7.88 2.58
C THR A 183 -4.53 -8.71 3.82
N PHE A 184 -4.36 -8.13 5.01
CA PHE A 184 -4.73 -8.80 6.27
C PHE A 184 -6.24 -9.01 6.38
N GLU A 185 -7.03 -7.98 6.07
CA GLU A 185 -8.49 -8.09 6.04
C GLU A 185 -8.95 -9.19 5.07
N THR A 186 -8.38 -9.25 3.86
CA THR A 186 -8.67 -10.33 2.91
C THR A 186 -8.26 -11.71 3.43
N PHE A 187 -7.07 -11.84 4.02
CA PHE A 187 -6.62 -13.10 4.61
C PHE A 187 -7.55 -13.55 5.75
N LYS A 188 -7.93 -12.63 6.62
CA LYS A 188 -8.83 -12.88 7.75
C LYS A 188 -10.19 -13.39 7.25
N ALA A 189 -10.79 -12.70 6.27
CA ALA A 189 -12.08 -13.07 5.70
C ALA A 189 -12.07 -14.43 4.98
N LEU A 190 -10.97 -14.77 4.29
CA LEU A 190 -10.89 -16.00 3.49
C LEU A 190 -10.38 -17.22 4.26
N VAL A 191 -9.59 -17.01 5.32
CA VAL A 191 -8.89 -18.11 6.02
C VAL A 191 -9.34 -18.26 7.47
N LEU A 192 -9.41 -17.16 8.22
CA LEU A 192 -9.63 -17.20 9.68
C LEU A 192 -11.12 -17.23 10.04
N GLU A 193 -11.92 -16.31 9.50
CA GLU A 193 -13.35 -16.18 9.81
C GLU A 193 -14.17 -17.42 9.44
N PRO A 194 -13.96 -18.10 8.28
CA PRO A 194 -14.69 -19.33 7.96
C PRO A 194 -14.41 -20.47 8.95
N GLN A 195 -13.27 -20.41 9.65
CA GLN A 195 -12.86 -21.36 10.69
C GLN A 195 -13.11 -20.84 12.10
N GLN A 196 -13.86 -19.73 12.24
CA GLN A 196 -14.18 -19.08 13.52
C GLN A 196 -12.94 -18.83 14.39
N SER A 197 -11.82 -18.49 13.73
CA SER A 197 -10.52 -18.32 14.35
C SER A 197 -10.09 -16.86 14.31
N GLU A 198 -9.22 -16.48 15.23
CA GLU A 198 -8.56 -15.17 15.24
C GLU A 198 -7.06 -15.34 15.01
N LEU A 199 -6.40 -14.27 14.58
CA LEU A 199 -4.96 -14.29 14.45
C LEU A 199 -4.31 -14.44 15.82
N SER A 200 -3.34 -15.33 15.93
CA SER A 200 -2.54 -15.52 17.14
C SER A 200 -1.86 -14.22 17.57
N PRO A 201 -1.93 -13.84 18.87
CA PRO A 201 -1.24 -12.66 19.38
C PRO A 201 0.29 -12.78 19.33
N LYS A 202 0.82 -13.98 19.03
CA LYS A 202 2.26 -14.21 18.81
C LYS A 202 2.72 -13.83 17.40
N ALA A 203 1.80 -13.50 16.49
CA ALA A 203 2.17 -13.11 15.14
C ALA A 203 2.92 -11.77 15.14
N GLN A 204 4.13 -11.76 14.59
CA GLN A 204 4.86 -10.53 14.36
C GLN A 204 4.17 -9.73 13.26
N ARG A 205 3.92 -8.45 13.52
CA ARG A 205 3.14 -7.56 12.65
C ARG A 205 4.07 -6.70 11.80
N PHE A 206 3.75 -6.57 10.51
CA PHE A 206 4.53 -5.78 9.55
C PHE A 206 3.64 -4.83 8.75
N GLU A 207 4.06 -3.57 8.63
CA GLU A 207 3.42 -2.63 7.72
C GLU A 207 3.77 -2.96 6.26
N SER A 208 5.06 -3.18 5.95
CA SER A 208 5.52 -3.38 4.58
C SER A 208 5.37 -4.83 4.12
N SER A 209 4.80 -5.01 2.92
CA SER A 209 4.75 -6.31 2.24
C SER A 209 6.14 -6.86 1.90
N ASP A 210 7.06 -5.97 1.49
CA ASP A 210 8.41 -6.34 1.07
C ASP A 210 9.27 -6.72 2.27
N GLU A 211 9.13 -5.99 3.38
CA GLU A 211 9.81 -6.34 4.62
C GLU A 211 9.33 -7.71 5.14
N LEU A 212 8.02 -7.95 5.14
CA LEU A 212 7.46 -9.25 5.55
C LEU A 212 8.03 -10.38 4.67
N ALA A 213 8.01 -10.22 3.35
CA ALA A 213 8.53 -11.22 2.43
C ALA A 213 10.03 -11.49 2.63
N ALA A 214 10.83 -10.43 2.79
CA ALA A 214 12.27 -10.56 3.06
C ALA A 214 12.54 -11.28 4.40
N ARG A 215 11.74 -10.99 5.44
CA ARG A 215 11.83 -11.66 6.74
C ARG A 215 11.48 -13.15 6.65
N VAL A 216 10.43 -13.51 5.91
CA VAL A 216 10.08 -14.92 5.65
C VAL A 216 11.21 -15.62 4.88
N GLY A 217 11.77 -14.97 3.86
CA GLY A 217 12.89 -15.52 3.09
C GLY A 217 14.17 -15.74 3.92
N ALA A 218 14.36 -14.99 5.00
CA ALA A 218 15.53 -15.10 5.88
C ALA A 218 15.33 -16.06 7.07
N ASP A 219 14.10 -16.49 7.35
CA ASP A 219 13.76 -17.30 8.52
C ASP A 219 13.17 -18.65 8.10
N ARG A 220 13.98 -19.71 8.24
CA ARG A 220 13.60 -21.10 7.90
C ARG A 220 12.35 -21.61 8.61
N GLN A 221 11.99 -21.01 9.74
CA GLN A 221 10.85 -21.38 10.57
C GLN A 221 9.60 -20.51 10.29
N ALA A 222 9.73 -19.47 9.48
CA ALA A 222 8.66 -18.52 9.24
C ALA A 222 7.62 -19.01 8.22
N ILE A 223 6.38 -18.61 8.51
CA ILE A 223 5.28 -18.58 7.56
C ILE A 223 4.62 -17.20 7.66
N GLY A 224 4.26 -16.63 6.52
CA GLY A 224 3.52 -15.39 6.46
C GLY A 224 2.59 -15.33 5.27
N PHE A 225 1.89 -14.21 5.13
CA PHE A 225 1.09 -13.93 3.95
C PHE A 225 1.32 -12.50 3.48
N SER A 226 1.30 -12.31 2.17
CA SER A 226 1.51 -11.01 1.53
C SER A 226 0.75 -10.92 0.20
N SER A 227 0.79 -9.73 -0.41
CA SER A 227 0.42 -9.57 -1.82
C SER A 227 1.28 -10.49 -2.69
N LEU A 228 0.69 -11.15 -3.68
CA LEU A 228 1.40 -12.02 -4.61
C LEU A 228 2.50 -11.23 -5.36
N ALA A 229 2.26 -9.95 -5.64
CA ALA A 229 3.24 -9.08 -6.28
C ALA A 229 4.52 -8.85 -5.44
N ALA A 230 4.49 -9.09 -4.13
CA ALA A 230 5.58 -8.78 -3.20
C ALA A 230 6.37 -10.02 -2.71
N VAL A 231 6.08 -11.23 -3.20
CA VAL A 231 6.63 -12.50 -2.64
C VAL A 231 8.10 -12.79 -3.00
N HIS A 232 8.86 -11.78 -3.43
CA HIS A 232 10.22 -11.94 -3.92
C HIS A 232 11.13 -12.68 -2.91
N GLY A 233 11.79 -13.75 -3.36
CA GLY A 233 12.75 -14.50 -2.53
C GLY A 233 12.14 -15.45 -1.51
N ALA A 234 10.82 -15.55 -1.43
CA ALA A 234 10.11 -16.55 -0.63
C ALA A 234 9.45 -17.61 -1.53
N LYS A 235 9.16 -18.78 -0.97
CA LYS A 235 8.39 -19.83 -1.64
C LYS A 235 6.91 -19.64 -1.34
N VAL A 236 6.08 -19.65 -2.38
CA VAL A 236 4.62 -19.64 -2.26
C VAL A 236 4.11 -21.07 -2.03
N LEU A 237 3.12 -21.22 -1.15
CA LEU A 237 2.41 -22.49 -0.86
C LEU A 237 1.01 -22.53 -1.47
#